data_AF-A0A645HKS7-F1
#
_entry.id   AF-A0A645HKS7-F1
#
_cell.length_a   1.000
_cell.length_b   1.000
_cell.length_c   1.000
_cell.angle_alpha   90.00
_cell.angle_beta   90.00
_cell.angle_gamma   90.00
#
_symmetry.space_group_name_H-M   'P 1'
#
loop_
_entity.id
_entity.type
_entity.pdbx_description
1 polymer ?
#
loop_
_entity_poly.entity_id
_entity_poly.type
_entity_poly.pdbx_seq_one_letter_code
_entity_poly.pdbx_strand_id
1 'polypeptide(L)'
;MQMQLQVDQQTRRVQAALVKAGPSAIEIALFAAPAHTSTLGQIRDEMVAATEKTGGTVTLVEGPFGTEVRRVIPLNDPKGNRVYHVSRTWFAQGPKWLLRGVVMGEAAQAGGIEGPSELLYEFFSNTVVRRDNEPRVPGDLIPMTLPKSLATSVPGEADEAAAPDGDAQN
;
A
#
# COMPACT_ATOMS: atom_id res chain seq x y z
N MET A 1 12.12 -9.11 -7.45
CA MET A 1 11.18 -8.06 -7.03
C MET A 1 11.94 -6.79 -6.68
N GLN A 2 11.32 -5.62 -6.82
CA GLN A 2 11.86 -4.34 -6.34
C GLN A 2 10.81 -3.63 -5.49
N MET A 3 11.21 -3.07 -4.35
CA MET A 3 10.32 -2.32 -3.45
C MET A 3 10.64 -0.83 -3.49
N GLN A 4 9.61 0.00 -3.53
CA GLN A 4 9.67 1.46 -3.45
C GLN A 4 8.72 1.92 -2.34
N LEU A 5 9.21 2.80 -1.46
CA LEU A 5 8.44 3.30 -0.32
C LEU A 5 7.89 4.69 -0.64
N GLN A 6 6.60 4.89 -0.36
CA GLN A 6 5.98 6.21 -0.42
C GLN A 6 6.11 6.85 0.96
N VAL A 7 6.98 7.85 1.07
CA VAL A 7 7.31 8.51 2.33
C VAL A 7 6.67 9.89 2.37
N ASP A 8 5.98 10.18 3.45
CA ASP A 8 5.56 11.53 3.79
C ASP A 8 6.80 12.35 4.18
N GLN A 9 7.10 13.40 3.42
CA GLN A 9 8.34 14.16 3.60
C GLN A 9 8.38 14.95 4.93
N GLN A 10 7.21 15.31 5.49
CA GLN A 10 7.14 16.09 6.72
C GLN A 10 7.35 15.21 7.94
N THR A 11 6.69 14.05 7.96
CA THR A 11 6.70 13.13 9.11
C THR A 11 7.77 12.05 9.00
N ARG A 12 8.40 11.90 7.83
CA ARG A 12 9.32 10.81 7.47
C ARG A 12 8.73 9.41 7.72
N ARG A 13 7.40 9.29 7.65
CA ARG A 13 6.67 8.04 7.81
C ARG A 13 6.33 7.43 6.45
N VAL A 14 6.35 6.11 6.37
CA VAL A 14 6.00 5.40 5.14
C VAL A 14 4.48 5.26 5.10
N GLN A 15 3.84 5.80 4.07
CA GLN A 15 2.39 5.72 3.88
C GLN A 15 1.97 4.45 3.14
N ALA A 16 2.76 4.04 2.15
CA ALA A 16 2.52 2.85 1.33
C ALA A 16 3.83 2.26 0.82
N ALA A 17 3.80 0.99 0.40
CA ALA A 17 4.91 0.34 -0.26
C ALA A 17 4.46 -0.22 -1.62
N LEU A 18 5.16 0.16 -2.69
CA LEU A 18 4.96 -0.36 -4.03
C LEU A 18 6.01 -1.45 -4.30
N VAL A 19 5.56 -2.66 -4.58
CA VAL A 19 6.42 -3.79 -4.94
C VAL A 19 6.18 -4.16 -6.39
N LYS A 20 7.26 -4.20 -7.19
CA LYS A 20 7.25 -4.58 -8.60
C LYS A 20 7.80 -6.00 -8.78
N ALA A 21 7.11 -6.79 -9.58
CA ALA A 21 7.49 -8.15 -10.00
C ALA A 21 7.30 -8.26 -11.51
N GLY A 22 8.37 -8.01 -12.28
CA GLY A 22 8.31 -7.99 -13.74
C GLY A 22 7.32 -6.93 -14.24
N PRO A 23 6.34 -7.29 -15.10
CA PRO A 23 5.33 -6.38 -15.62
C PRO A 23 4.16 -6.12 -14.65
N SER A 24 4.19 -6.72 -13.47
CA SER A 24 3.16 -6.61 -12.44
C SER A 24 3.66 -5.80 -11.23
N ALA A 25 2.73 -5.19 -10.51
CA ALA A 25 3.05 -4.51 -9.26
C ALA A 25 1.90 -4.62 -8.25
N ILE A 26 2.23 -4.49 -6.97
CA ILE A 26 1.26 -4.34 -5.88
C ILE A 26 1.64 -3.15 -5.00
N GLU A 27 0.68 -2.28 -4.73
CA GLU A 27 0.80 -1.26 -3.69
C GLU A 27 0.10 -1.74 -2.43
N ILE A 28 0.80 -1.78 -1.30
CA ILE A 28 0.21 -2.07 0.00
C ILE A 28 0.13 -0.82 0.87
N ALA A 29 -1.01 -0.66 1.54
CA ALA A 29 -1.23 0.36 2.55
C ALA A 29 -2.02 -0.22 3.72
N LEU A 30 -1.75 0.28 4.92
CA LEU A 30 -2.38 -0.16 6.15
C LEU A 30 -3.33 0.92 6.66
N PHE A 31 -4.53 0.53 7.05
CA PHE A 31 -5.57 1.41 7.57
C PHE A 31 -6.05 0.93 8.93
N ALA A 32 -6.56 1.85 9.74
CA ALA A 32 -7.26 1.52 10.97
C ALA A 32 -8.63 0.92 10.65
N ALA A 33 -9.03 -0.06 11.45
CA ALA A 33 -10.32 -0.74 11.33
C ALA A 33 -10.91 -0.97 12.73
N PRO A 34 -12.20 -1.36 12.85
CA PRO A 34 -12.75 -1.80 14.13
C PRO A 34 -12.04 -3.05 14.67
N ALA A 35 -12.07 -3.23 15.98
CA ALA A 35 -11.45 -4.38 16.63
C ALA A 35 -12.23 -5.69 16.44
N HIS A 36 -13.56 -5.61 16.31
CA HIS A 36 -14.46 -6.76 16.41
C HIS A 36 -15.42 -6.94 15.22
N THR A 37 -15.52 -5.95 14.33
CA THR A 37 -16.44 -5.97 13.19
C THR A 37 -15.68 -5.79 11.88
N SER A 38 -16.13 -6.49 10.84
CA SER A 38 -15.55 -6.33 9.50
C SER A 38 -16.12 -5.07 8.82
N THR A 39 -15.25 -4.28 8.21
CA THR A 39 -15.61 -3.13 7.38
C THR A 39 -15.47 -3.41 5.88
N LEU A 40 -15.07 -4.63 5.50
CA LEU A 40 -14.81 -5.00 4.11
C LEU A 40 -16.03 -4.86 3.20
N GLY A 41 -17.25 -5.07 3.71
CA GLY A 41 -18.48 -4.83 2.95
C GLY A 41 -18.61 -3.36 2.55
N GLN A 42 -18.66 -2.49 3.55
CA GLN A 42 -18.75 -1.05 3.37
C GLN A 42 -17.64 -0.48 2.47
N ILE A 43 -16.39 -0.91 2.67
CA ILE A 43 -15.25 -0.43 1.88
C ILE A 43 -15.40 -0.83 0.41
N ARG A 44 -15.91 -2.03 0.13
CA ARG A 44 -16.20 -2.45 -1.25
C ARG A 44 -17.30 -1.59 -1.87
N ASP A 45 -18.37 -1.31 -1.12
CA ASP A 45 -19.48 -0.48 -1.59
C ASP A 45 -19.02 0.96 -1.89
N GLU A 46 -18.18 1.53 -1.02
CA GLU A 46 -17.56 2.85 -1.23
C GLU A 46 -16.66 2.86 -2.47
N MET A 47 -15.87 1.81 -2.68
CA MET A 47 -15.03 1.68 -3.88
C MET A 47 -15.85 1.52 -5.16
N VAL A 48 -16.98 0.79 -5.11
CA VAL A 48 -17.92 0.67 -6.23
C VAL A 48 -18.47 2.04 -6.58
N ALA A 49 -19.06 2.74 -5.61
CA ALA A 49 -19.64 4.07 -5.82
C ALA A 49 -18.60 5.08 -6.33
N ALA A 50 -17.38 5.07 -5.79
CA ALA A 50 -16.29 5.94 -6.24
C ALA A 50 -15.83 5.63 -7.68
N THR A 51 -15.85 4.35 -8.07
CA THR A 51 -15.46 3.93 -9.43
C THR A 51 -16.52 4.32 -10.45
N GLU A 52 -17.80 4.11 -10.13
CA GLU A 52 -18.92 4.51 -11.00
C GLU A 52 -18.95 6.03 -11.18
N LYS A 53 -18.71 6.80 -10.11
CA LYS A 53 -18.63 8.27 -10.17
C LYS A 53 -17.54 8.78 -11.11
N THR A 54 -16.47 8.03 -11.29
CA THR A 54 -15.36 8.38 -12.20
C THR A 54 -15.57 7.83 -13.62
N GLY A 55 -16.74 7.26 -13.92
CA GLY A 55 -17.06 6.65 -15.22
C GLY A 55 -16.29 5.36 -15.48
N GLY A 56 -15.74 4.75 -14.43
CA GLY A 56 -15.09 3.45 -14.48
C GLY A 56 -16.08 2.29 -14.40
N THR A 57 -15.57 1.09 -14.61
CA THR A 57 -16.31 -0.15 -14.35
C THR A 57 -15.70 -0.87 -13.16
N VAL A 58 -16.53 -1.56 -12.40
CA VAL A 58 -16.15 -2.31 -11.21
C VAL A 58 -16.80 -3.69 -11.24
N THR A 59 -16.08 -4.70 -10.78
CA THR A 59 -16.59 -6.06 -10.67
C THR A 59 -16.09 -6.67 -9.38
N LEU A 60 -17.01 -7.27 -8.62
CA LEU A 60 -16.70 -8.03 -7.42
C LEU A 60 -16.49 -9.50 -7.82
N VAL A 61 -15.33 -10.05 -7.50
CA VAL A 61 -14.96 -11.42 -7.86
C VAL A 61 -14.44 -12.14 -6.64
N GLU A 62 -14.68 -13.45 -6.53
CA GLU A 62 -14.04 -14.25 -5.49
C GLU A 62 -12.54 -14.38 -5.75
N GLY A 63 -11.73 -14.06 -4.75
CA GLY A 63 -10.28 -14.05 -4.83
C GLY A 63 -9.64 -14.76 -3.64
N PRO A 64 -8.30 -14.85 -3.63
CA PRO A 64 -7.55 -15.62 -2.63
C PRO A 64 -7.69 -15.09 -1.19
N PHE A 65 -8.08 -13.82 -1.02
CA PHE A 65 -8.25 -13.16 0.28
C PHE A 65 -9.72 -12.78 0.53
N GLY A 66 -10.66 -13.52 -0.07
CA GLY A 66 -12.08 -13.19 -0.11
C GLY A 66 -12.46 -12.38 -1.34
N THR A 67 -13.59 -11.66 -1.28
CA THR A 67 -14.08 -10.87 -2.42
C THR A 67 -13.11 -9.74 -2.76
N GLU A 68 -12.52 -9.81 -3.95
CA GLU A 68 -11.68 -8.75 -4.51
C GLU A 68 -12.49 -7.76 -5.34
N VAL A 69 -11.98 -6.53 -5.43
CA VAL A 69 -12.57 -5.47 -6.26
C VAL A 69 -11.71 -5.29 -7.50
N ARG A 70 -12.25 -5.62 -8.68
CA ARG A 70 -11.61 -5.35 -9.97
C ARG A 70 -12.15 -4.05 -10.54
N ARG A 71 -11.28 -3.14 -10.95
CA ARG A 71 -11.65 -1.82 -11.47
C ARG A 71 -10.97 -1.53 -12.79
N VAL A 72 -11.70 -0.89 -13.69
CA VAL A 72 -11.17 -0.28 -14.91
C VAL A 72 -11.58 1.19 -14.90
N ILE A 73 -10.63 2.09 -14.67
CA ILE A 73 -10.89 3.52 -14.54
C ILE A 73 -10.34 4.23 -15.79
N PRO A 74 -11.16 4.98 -16.53
CA PRO A 74 -10.67 5.81 -17.63
C PRO A 74 -9.85 6.98 -17.08
N LEU A 75 -8.68 7.21 -17.67
CA LEU A 75 -7.79 8.33 -17.36
C LEU A 75 -7.37 9.01 -18.67
N ASN A 76 -6.87 10.23 -18.57
CA ASN A 76 -6.19 10.89 -19.69
C ASN A 76 -4.69 10.92 -19.38
N ASP A 77 -3.87 10.50 -20.33
CA ASP A 77 -2.42 10.69 -20.22
C ASP A 77 -2.05 12.20 -20.38
N PRO A 78 -0.80 12.60 -20.11
CA PRO A 78 -0.37 13.99 -20.30
C PRO A 78 -0.48 14.51 -21.74
N LYS A 79 -0.68 13.62 -22.72
CA LYS A 79 -0.87 13.96 -24.14
C LYS A 79 -2.35 14.05 -24.52
N GLY A 80 -3.27 13.84 -23.57
CA GLY A 80 -4.72 13.87 -23.79
C GLY A 80 -5.30 12.58 -24.36
N ASN A 81 -4.52 11.51 -24.49
CA ASN A 81 -5.04 10.22 -24.94
C ASN A 81 -5.79 9.53 -23.80
N ARG A 82 -6.92 8.91 -24.14
CA ARG A 82 -7.67 8.09 -23.19
C ARG A 82 -6.94 6.78 -22.94
N VAL A 83 -6.56 6.56 -21.68
CA VAL A 83 -5.94 5.33 -21.19
C VAL A 83 -6.82 4.71 -20.11
N TYR A 84 -6.65 3.42 -19.84
CA TYR A 84 -7.40 2.73 -18.79
C TYR A 84 -6.46 2.24 -17.70
N HIS A 85 -6.79 2.57 -16.46
CA HIS A 85 -6.14 2.01 -15.28
C HIS A 85 -6.91 0.78 -14.83
N VAL A 86 -6.32 -0.40 -15.02
CA VAL A 86 -6.86 -1.68 -14.57
C VAL A 86 -6.20 -2.07 -13.25
N SER A 87 -7.01 -2.37 -12.23
CA SER A 87 -6.51 -2.82 -10.92
C SER A 87 -7.39 -3.90 -10.30
N ARG A 88 -6.78 -4.75 -9.48
CA ARG A 88 -7.48 -5.67 -8.55
C ARG A 88 -7.11 -5.27 -7.13
N THR A 89 -8.06 -5.26 -6.21
CA THR A 89 -7.79 -4.91 -4.81
C THR A 89 -8.05 -6.11 -3.90
N TRP A 90 -7.01 -6.50 -3.17
CA TRP A 90 -7.05 -7.51 -2.12
C TRP A 90 -7.12 -6.84 -0.75
N PHE A 91 -7.76 -7.53 0.19
CA PHE A 91 -7.91 -7.06 1.55
C PHE A 91 -7.57 -8.16 2.54
N ALA A 92 -6.93 -7.79 3.63
CA ALA A 92 -6.84 -8.61 4.82
C ALA A 92 -7.18 -7.72 6.01
N GLN A 93 -8.18 -8.07 6.80
CA GLN A 93 -8.56 -7.33 8.00
C GLN A 93 -8.24 -8.14 9.24
N GLY A 94 -7.57 -7.52 10.20
CA GLY A 94 -7.36 -8.06 11.54
C GLY A 94 -7.83 -7.10 12.62
N PRO A 95 -7.60 -7.42 13.90
CA PRO A 95 -8.03 -6.59 15.00
C PRO A 95 -7.39 -5.20 14.93
N LYS A 96 -8.22 -4.17 14.76
CA LYS A 96 -7.82 -2.76 14.66
C LYS A 96 -7.09 -2.38 13.37
N TRP A 97 -6.98 -3.24 12.37
CA TRP A 97 -6.27 -2.90 11.14
C TRP A 97 -6.84 -3.57 9.89
N LEU A 98 -6.60 -2.93 8.75
CA LEU A 98 -6.93 -3.41 7.42
C LEU A 98 -5.74 -3.20 6.50
N LEU A 99 -5.20 -4.27 5.94
CA LEU A 99 -4.20 -4.23 4.87
C LEU A 99 -4.93 -4.25 3.53
N ARG A 100 -4.63 -3.27 2.68
CA ARG A 100 -5.13 -3.18 1.31
C ARG A 100 -3.98 -3.38 0.34
N GLY A 101 -4.12 -4.31 -0.60
CA GLY A 101 -3.18 -4.53 -1.69
C GLY A 101 -3.81 -4.20 -3.03
N VAL A 102 -3.33 -3.16 -3.72
CA VAL A 102 -3.79 -2.77 -5.06
C VAL A 102 -2.83 -3.36 -6.09
N VAL A 103 -3.28 -4.40 -6.78
CA VAL A 103 -2.55 -5.11 -7.84
C VAL A 103 -2.77 -4.42 -9.19
N MET A 104 -1.69 -4.18 -9.92
CA MET A 104 -1.61 -3.43 -11.17
C MET A 104 -0.76 -4.18 -12.20
N GLY A 105 -0.84 -3.77 -13.47
CA GLY A 105 -0.09 -4.39 -14.57
C GLY A 105 -0.73 -5.68 -15.08
N GLU A 106 0.08 -6.64 -15.54
CA GLU A 106 -0.45 -7.90 -16.08
C GLU A 106 -1.24 -8.70 -15.04
N ALA A 107 -0.80 -8.72 -13.77
CA ALA A 107 -1.51 -9.38 -12.67
C ALA A 107 -2.92 -8.82 -12.42
N ALA A 108 -3.18 -7.56 -12.77
CA ALA A 108 -4.51 -6.96 -12.64
C ALA A 108 -5.51 -7.52 -13.66
N GLN A 109 -5.02 -8.01 -14.80
CA GLN A 109 -5.84 -8.59 -15.87
C GLN A 109 -5.94 -10.11 -15.75
N ALA A 110 -4.99 -10.74 -15.06
CA ALA A 110 -4.96 -12.18 -14.87
C ALA A 110 -6.13 -12.71 -14.00
N GLY A 111 -6.51 -13.95 -14.27
CA GLY A 111 -7.36 -14.77 -13.40
C GLY A 111 -6.51 -15.52 -12.37
N GLY A 112 -7.07 -15.76 -11.18
CA GLY A 112 -6.42 -16.58 -10.15
C GLY A 112 -5.15 -15.99 -9.55
N ILE A 113 -4.28 -16.89 -9.08
CA ILE A 113 -3.01 -16.59 -8.39
C ILE A 113 -1.76 -17.06 -9.15
N GLU A 114 -1.92 -17.78 -10.26
CA GLU A 114 -0.77 -18.30 -11.03
C GLU A 114 -0.20 -17.24 -12.00
N GLY A 115 0.98 -17.54 -12.55
CA GLY A 115 1.62 -16.72 -13.57
C GLY A 115 1.96 -15.31 -13.07
N PRO A 116 1.46 -14.23 -13.71
CA PRO A 116 1.85 -12.87 -13.35
C PRO A 116 1.41 -12.46 -11.94
N SER A 117 0.48 -13.19 -11.31
CA SER A 117 -0.02 -12.90 -9.95
C SER A 117 0.76 -13.61 -8.84
N GLU A 118 1.54 -14.65 -9.15
CA GLU A 118 2.10 -15.61 -8.18
C GLU A 118 2.98 -14.91 -7.14
N LEU A 119 4.01 -14.22 -7.61
CA LEU A 119 4.94 -13.49 -6.76
C LEU A 119 4.25 -12.40 -5.91
N LEU A 120 3.21 -11.75 -6.45
CA LEU A 120 2.46 -10.73 -5.69
C LEU A 120 1.54 -11.37 -4.63
N TYR A 121 0.95 -12.51 -4.95
CA TYR A 121 0.18 -13.32 -4.01
C TYR A 121 1.06 -13.80 -2.86
N GLU A 122 2.25 -14.33 -3.16
CA GLU A 122 3.23 -14.74 -2.14
C GLU A 122 3.63 -13.55 -1.26
N PHE A 123 3.92 -12.39 -1.85
CA PHE A 123 4.25 -11.18 -1.10
C PHE A 123 3.13 -10.76 -0.14
N PHE A 124 1.89 -10.69 -0.63
CA PHE A 124 0.75 -10.25 0.20
C PHE A 124 0.41 -11.27 1.28
N SER A 125 0.40 -12.57 0.95
CA SER A 125 0.11 -13.66 1.90
C SER A 125 1.14 -13.79 3.01
N ASN A 126 2.40 -13.45 2.74
CA ASN A 126 3.48 -13.46 3.74
C ASN A 126 3.66 -12.11 4.46
N THR A 127 2.80 -11.12 4.20
CA THR A 127 2.88 -9.82 4.88
C THR A 127 2.38 -9.91 6.32
N VAL A 128 3.24 -9.57 7.27
CA VAL A 128 2.90 -9.56 8.70
C VAL A 128 2.64 -8.13 9.18
N VAL A 129 1.46 -7.89 9.73
CA VAL A 129 1.11 -6.60 10.33
C VAL A 129 1.43 -6.61 11.82
N ARG A 130 2.39 -5.77 12.22
CA ARG A 130 2.67 -5.44 13.62
C ARG A 130 2.44 -3.94 13.82
N ARG A 131 1.31 -3.60 14.44
CA ARG A 131 0.97 -2.21 14.80
C ARG A 131 1.13 -1.97 16.31
N ASP A 132 1.27 -0.70 16.67
CA ASP A 132 1.17 -0.25 18.06
C ASP A 132 -0.28 -0.36 18.60
N ASN A 133 -0.45 -0.01 19.87
CA ASN A 133 -1.74 -0.01 20.55
C ASN A 133 -2.44 1.37 20.61
N GLU A 134 -1.95 2.37 19.88
CA GLU A 134 -2.53 3.72 19.90
C GLU A 134 -3.92 3.72 19.22
N PRO A 135 -4.93 4.38 19.83
CA PRO A 135 -6.25 4.51 19.23
C PRO A 135 -6.18 5.35 17.95
N ARG A 136 -6.91 4.93 16.91
CA ARG A 136 -7.02 5.60 15.60
C ARG A 136 -8.45 5.49 15.08
N VAL A 137 -8.90 6.46 14.29
CA VAL A 137 -10.26 6.43 13.72
C VAL A 137 -10.30 5.38 12.60
N PRO A 138 -11.29 4.48 12.56
CA PRO A 138 -11.43 3.54 11.45
C PRO A 138 -11.44 4.27 10.11
N GLY A 139 -10.64 3.78 9.15
CA GLY A 139 -10.39 4.43 7.86
C GLY A 139 -9.10 5.25 7.80
N ASP A 140 -8.54 5.66 8.94
CA ASP A 140 -7.28 6.40 8.97
C ASP A 140 -6.12 5.54 8.46
N LEU A 141 -5.21 6.15 7.69
CA LEU A 141 -3.96 5.50 7.30
C LEU A 141 -3.09 5.25 8.55
N ILE A 142 -2.55 4.03 8.68
CA ILE A 142 -1.56 3.69 9.69
C ILE A 142 -0.18 3.77 9.04
N PRO A 143 0.64 4.77 9.39
CA PRO A 143 1.99 4.87 8.84
C PRO A 143 2.88 3.70 9.27
N MET A 144 3.69 3.21 8.33
CA MET A 144 4.72 2.22 8.55
C MET A 144 6.04 2.90 8.97
N THR A 145 6.86 2.16 9.72
CA THR A 145 8.16 2.63 10.19
C THR A 145 9.27 2.00 9.37
N LEU A 146 10.20 2.82 8.89
CA LEU A 146 11.42 2.36 8.23
C LEU A 146 12.29 1.58 9.23
N PRO A 147 12.76 0.37 8.88
CA PRO A 147 13.79 -0.31 9.66
C PRO A 147 15.03 0.57 9.79
N LYS A 148 15.64 0.60 10.99
CA LYS A 148 16.86 1.40 11.24
C LYS A 148 17.99 1.09 10.25
N SER A 149 18.10 -0.17 9.82
CA SER A 149 19.09 -0.62 8.83
C SER A 149 18.91 0.00 7.44
N LEU A 150 17.68 0.39 7.08
CA LEU A 150 17.38 1.08 5.82
C LEU A 150 17.39 2.61 5.97
N ALA A 151 17.18 3.11 7.19
CA ALA A 151 17.25 4.55 7.49
C ALA A 151 18.66 5.12 7.30
N THR A 152 19.71 4.33 7.48
CA THR A 152 21.12 4.73 7.24
C THR A 152 21.46 4.86 5.74
N SER A 153 20.60 4.36 4.84
CA SER A 153 20.81 4.42 3.38
C SER A 153 19.96 5.48 2.69
N VAL A 154 19.24 6.31 3.44
CA VAL A 154 18.63 7.54 2.91
C VAL A 154 19.76 8.57 2.86
N PRO A 155 20.20 9.06 1.68
CA PRO A 155 21.21 10.11 1.61
C PRO A 155 20.61 11.38 2.22
N GLY A 156 21.10 11.73 3.41
CA GLY A 156 20.65 12.87 4.18
C GLY A 156 21.25 12.78 5.58
N GLU A 157 22.39 13.46 5.73
CA GLU A 157 23.17 13.67 6.96
C GLU A 157 23.98 12.48 7.46
N ALA A 158 25.08 12.21 6.74
CA ALA A 158 26.34 12.00 7.44
C ALA A 158 26.89 13.37 7.87
N ASP A 159 27.30 13.45 9.12
CA ASP A 159 28.30 14.39 9.68
C ASP A 159 27.81 15.72 10.26
N GLU A 160 27.24 15.68 11.47
CA GLU A 160 27.58 16.67 12.51
C GLU A 160 27.32 16.09 13.92
N ALA A 161 28.13 15.12 14.32
CA ALA A 161 28.22 14.68 15.72
C ALA A 161 29.63 14.19 16.03
N ALA A 162 30.62 15.05 15.81
CA ALA A 162 31.98 14.87 16.32
C ALA A 162 32.71 16.21 16.44
N ALA A 163 32.52 16.92 17.56
CA ALA A 163 33.56 17.78 18.11
C ALA A 163 33.62 17.54 19.63
N PRO A 164 34.77 17.15 20.19
CA PRO A 164 34.91 16.81 21.60
C PRO A 164 35.04 18.05 22.49
N ASP A 165 34.49 17.95 23.71
CA ASP A 165 34.83 18.81 24.85
C ASP A 165 36.33 18.70 25.20
N GLY A 166 36.97 19.82 25.51
CA GLY A 166 38.33 19.84 26.03
C GLY A 166 38.94 21.24 26.21
N ASP A 167 38.72 21.81 27.39
CA ASP A 167 39.58 22.72 28.17
C ASP A 167 40.81 23.38 27.52
N ALA A 168 40.93 24.71 27.68
CA ALA A 168 42.14 25.34 28.24
C ALA A 168 41.90 26.80 28.65
N GLN A 169 42.26 27.10 29.89
CA GLN A 169 42.48 28.44 30.44
C GLN A 169 43.56 29.22 29.67
N ASN A 170 43.34 30.54 29.54
CA ASN A 170 44.24 31.66 29.92
C ASN A 170 44.08 32.86 28.98
#